data_AF-A0A7Y3KB33-F1
#
_entry.id   AF-A0A7Y3KB33-F1
#
_cell.length_a   1.000
_cell.length_b   1.000
_cell.length_c   1.000
_cell.angle_alpha   90.00
_cell.angle_beta   90.00
_cell.angle_gamma   90.00
#
_symmetry.space_group_name_H-M   'P 1'
#
loop_
_entity.id
_entity.type
_entity.pdbx_description
1 polymer ?
#
loop_
_entity_poly.entity_id
_entity_poly.type
_entity_poly.pdbx_seq_one_letter_code
_entity_poly.pdbx_strand_id
1 'polypeptide(L)'
;MVSLLIFDAALVGSVAVHELGHAVMATILRVPVSRFRLGFGPRLVKIGVLDLRLVPITGEVQAAPAHWWQGVLIALAGVGAQWGVIAGAMVSGLARQDVGFWAWMLGLAMVGTLQLVPVFNTDGAVAISWWRDKNREVDHDDNQ
;
A
#
# COMPACT_ATOMS: atom_id res chain seq x y z
N MET A 1 -16.42 21.75 9.76
CA MET A 1 -15.36 22.13 8.79
C MET A 1 -13.99 21.60 9.21
N VAL A 2 -13.49 21.89 10.43
CA VAL A 2 -12.19 21.37 10.91
C VAL A 2 -12.10 19.84 10.88
N SER A 3 -13.17 19.14 11.25
CA SER A 3 -13.24 17.67 11.22
C SER A 3 -13.15 17.08 9.80
N LEU A 4 -13.58 17.80 8.76
CA LEU A 4 -13.54 17.33 7.39
C LEU A 4 -12.12 17.44 6.80
N LEU A 5 -11.43 18.54 7.07
CA LEU A 5 -10.04 18.74 6.66
C LEU A 5 -9.08 17.74 7.32
N ILE A 6 -9.32 17.40 8.60
CA ILE A 6 -8.55 16.36 9.31
C ILE A 6 -8.80 14.99 8.69
N PHE A 7 -10.05 14.69 8.33
CA PHE A 7 -10.41 13.44 7.67
C PHE A 7 -9.72 13.30 6.30
N ASP A 8 -9.77 14.36 5.47
CA ASP A 8 -9.13 14.36 4.15
C ASP A 8 -7.61 14.22 4.24
N ALA A 9 -6.97 14.97 5.16
CA ALA A 9 -5.53 14.87 5.39
C ALA A 9 -5.11 13.47 5.87
N ALA A 10 -5.93 12.84 6.71
CA ALA A 10 -5.68 11.49 7.22
C ALA A 10 -5.88 10.42 6.14
N LEU A 11 -6.86 10.58 5.23
CA LEU A 11 -7.04 9.70 4.08
C LEU A 11 -5.83 9.75 3.14
N VAL A 12 -5.37 10.96 2.83
CA VAL A 12 -4.14 11.20 2.05
C VAL A 12 -2.92 10.59 2.72
N GLY A 13 -2.79 10.78 4.04
CA GLY A 13 -1.75 10.16 4.85
C GLY A 13 -1.79 8.63 4.77
N SER A 14 -2.98 8.03 4.77
CA SER A 14 -3.14 6.58 4.65
C SER A 14 -2.64 6.06 3.30
N VAL A 15 -2.93 6.74 2.19
CA VAL A 15 -2.40 6.36 0.87
C VAL A 15 -0.88 6.44 0.88
N ALA A 16 -0.31 7.50 1.44
CA ALA A 16 1.14 7.64 1.53
C ALA A 16 1.80 6.52 2.37
N VAL A 17 1.21 6.18 3.52
CA VAL A 17 1.67 5.07 4.37
C VAL A 17 1.59 3.73 3.63
N HIS A 18 0.51 3.51 2.88
CA HIS A 18 0.29 2.29 2.11
C HIS A 18 1.39 2.12 1.05
N GLU A 19 1.62 3.13 0.20
CA GLU A 19 2.69 3.08 -0.80
C GLU A 19 4.09 2.96 -0.16
N LEU A 20 4.30 3.64 0.96
CA LEU A 20 5.55 3.55 1.70
C LEU A 20 5.80 2.12 2.20
N GLY A 21 4.75 1.38 2.59
CA GLY A 21 4.84 -0.03 2.95
C GLY A 21 5.46 -0.89 1.84
N HIS A 22 4.98 -0.74 0.60
CA HIS A 22 5.56 -1.44 -0.55
C HIS A 22 7.03 -1.07 -0.77
N ALA A 23 7.35 0.23 -0.72
CA ALA A 23 8.71 0.71 -0.99
C ALA A 23 9.71 0.28 0.10
N VAL A 24 9.30 0.31 1.37
CA VAL A 24 10.11 -0.15 2.50
C VAL A 24 10.34 -1.65 2.38
N MET A 25 9.31 -2.45 2.09
CA MET A 25 9.46 -3.88 1.91
C MET A 25 10.39 -4.21 0.73
N ALA A 26 10.22 -3.53 -0.41
CA ALA A 26 11.12 -3.70 -1.56
C ALA A 26 12.57 -3.37 -1.17
N THR A 27 12.79 -2.32 -0.40
CA THR A 27 14.12 -1.94 0.12
C THR A 27 14.72 -3.01 1.03
N ILE A 28 13.92 -3.54 1.98
CA ILE A 28 14.34 -4.62 2.90
C ILE A 28 14.74 -5.87 2.11
N LEU A 29 13.97 -6.22 1.09
CA LEU A 29 14.20 -7.38 0.22
C LEU A 29 15.27 -7.13 -0.84
N ARG A 30 15.89 -5.94 -0.86
CA ARG A 30 16.89 -5.50 -1.84
C ARG A 30 16.39 -5.55 -3.29
N VAL A 31 15.10 -5.35 -3.49
CA VAL A 31 14.47 -5.22 -4.80
C VAL A 31 14.47 -3.73 -5.18
N PRO A 32 15.12 -3.32 -6.29
CA PRO A 32 15.21 -1.92 -6.65
C PRO A 32 13.84 -1.36 -7.05
N VAL A 33 13.50 -0.20 -6.46
CA VAL A 33 12.29 0.56 -6.80
C VAL A 33 12.63 1.55 -7.90
N SER A 34 12.00 1.42 -9.06
CA SER A 34 12.24 2.28 -10.22
C SER A 34 11.35 3.52 -10.23
N ARG A 35 10.20 3.45 -9.55
CA ARG A 35 9.24 4.55 -9.46
C ARG A 35 8.44 4.47 -8.17
N PHE A 36 8.34 5.60 -7.47
CA PHE A 36 7.44 5.82 -6.36
C PHE A 36 6.60 7.04 -6.71
N ARG A 37 5.33 6.86 -7.06
CA ARG A 37 4.42 7.97 -7.36
C ARG A 37 3.39 8.10 -6.24
N LEU A 38 3.18 9.34 -5.80
CA LEU A 38 2.08 9.69 -4.91
C LEU A 38 1.20 10.73 -5.60
N GLY A 39 -0.01 10.32 -5.94
CA GLY A 39 -1.09 11.15 -6.45
C GLY A 39 -1.34 11.09 -7.95
N PHE A 40 -2.30 11.91 -8.39
CA PHE A 40 -2.75 12.11 -9.75
C PHE A 40 -2.66 13.60 -10.16
N GLY A 41 -2.68 13.87 -11.46
CA GLY A 41 -2.70 15.24 -11.99
C GLY A 41 -1.29 15.84 -12.21
N PRO A 42 -1.15 17.18 -12.23
CA PRO A 42 0.10 17.84 -12.50
C PRO A 42 1.16 17.51 -11.45
N ARG A 43 2.41 17.39 -11.90
CA ARG A 43 3.56 17.08 -11.03
C ARG A 43 3.89 18.31 -10.19
N LEU A 44 3.98 18.12 -8.87
CA LEU A 44 4.44 19.14 -7.95
C LEU A 44 5.95 19.06 -7.76
N VAL A 45 6.45 17.86 -7.45
CA VAL A 45 7.85 17.63 -7.10
C VAL A 45 8.29 16.28 -7.66
N LYS A 46 9.48 16.24 -8.27
CA LYS A 46 10.14 14.99 -8.68
C LYS A 46 11.56 14.95 -8.14
N ILE A 47 11.86 13.99 -7.28
CA ILE A 47 13.19 13.81 -6.66
C ILE A 47 13.62 12.35 -6.89
N GLY A 48 14.50 12.12 -7.86
CA GLY A 48 14.93 10.77 -8.22
C GLY A 48 13.75 9.89 -8.65
N VAL A 49 13.48 8.85 -7.86
CA VAL A 49 12.38 7.89 -8.07
C VAL A 49 11.03 8.38 -7.53
N LEU A 50 11.01 9.41 -6.67
CA LEU A 50 9.81 10.01 -6.08
C LEU A 50 9.15 10.99 -7.07
N ASP A 51 7.89 10.74 -7.44
CA ASP A 51 7.02 11.58 -8.29
C ASP A 51 5.76 11.99 -7.49
N LEU A 52 5.76 13.20 -6.92
CA LEU A 52 4.68 13.72 -6.12
C LEU A 52 3.78 14.63 -6.96
N ARG A 53 2.48 14.33 -6.98
CA ARG A 53 1.47 15.01 -7.80
C ARG A 53 0.44 15.74 -6.96
N LEU A 54 -0.26 16.67 -7.60
CA LEU A 54 -1.17 17.61 -6.93
C LEU A 54 -2.26 16.92 -6.11
N VAL A 55 -2.80 15.79 -6.57
CA VAL A 55 -3.96 15.13 -5.96
C VAL A 55 -3.53 13.79 -5.35
N PRO A 56 -3.23 13.70 -4.03
CA PRO A 56 -2.66 12.51 -3.41
C PRO A 56 -3.72 11.46 -3.03
N ILE A 57 -4.58 11.10 -3.97
CA ILE A 57 -5.67 10.11 -3.78
C ILE A 57 -5.25 8.69 -4.19
N THR A 58 -4.23 8.57 -5.02
CA THR A 58 -3.73 7.31 -5.57
C THR A 58 -2.22 7.25 -5.37
N GLY A 59 -1.64 6.07 -5.45
CA GLY A 59 -0.21 5.87 -5.42
C GLY A 59 0.20 4.70 -6.30
N GLU A 60 1.49 4.63 -6.59
CA GLU A 60 2.05 3.55 -7.38
C GLU A 60 3.53 3.36 -7.02
N VAL A 61 3.88 2.17 -6.54
CA VAL A 61 5.28 1.72 -6.41
C VAL A 61 5.60 0.66 -7.46
N GLN A 62 6.53 0.98 -8.36
CA GLN A 62 7.05 0.00 -9.32
C GLN A 62 8.40 -0.52 -8.81
N ALA A 63 8.41 -1.80 -8.45
CA ALA A 63 9.62 -2.55 -8.14
C ALA A 63 10.11 -3.34 -9.37
N ALA A 64 11.40 -3.61 -9.43
CA ALA A 64 11.98 -4.49 -10.44
C ALA A 64 11.45 -5.95 -10.29
N PRO A 65 11.62 -6.80 -11.32
CA PRO A 65 11.30 -8.22 -11.20
C PRO A 65 12.02 -8.85 -10.00
N ALA A 66 11.28 -9.64 -9.22
CA ALA A 66 11.75 -10.27 -8.01
C ALA A 66 11.29 -11.73 -7.98
N HIS A 67 11.82 -12.53 -7.05
CA HIS A 67 11.33 -13.89 -6.86
C HIS A 67 9.87 -13.87 -6.36
N TRP A 68 9.07 -14.90 -6.67
CA TRP A 68 7.63 -14.89 -6.40
C TRP A 68 7.26 -14.53 -4.95
N TRP A 69 7.97 -15.07 -3.95
CA TRP A 69 7.70 -14.78 -2.54
C TRP A 69 8.03 -13.34 -2.17
N GLN A 70 9.05 -12.73 -2.80
CA GLN A 70 9.38 -11.33 -2.61
C GLN A 70 8.26 -10.44 -3.18
N GLY A 71 7.76 -10.80 -4.37
CA GLY A 71 6.63 -10.13 -4.99
C GLY A 71 5.36 -10.19 -4.12
N VAL A 72 5.05 -11.35 -3.54
CA VAL A 72 3.93 -11.50 -2.58
C VAL A 72 4.13 -10.61 -1.34
N LEU A 73 5.32 -10.62 -0.74
CA LEU A 73 5.58 -9.80 0.45
C LEU A 73 5.50 -8.31 0.15
N ILE A 74 6.06 -7.86 -0.99
CA ILE A 74 5.97 -6.47 -1.44
C ILE A 74 4.52 -6.08 -1.65
N ALA A 75 3.72 -6.91 -2.34
CA ALA A 75 2.31 -6.66 -2.59
C ALA A 75 1.50 -6.54 -1.29
N LEU A 76 1.76 -7.38 -0.29
CA LEU A 76 1.02 -7.32 0.98
C LEU A 76 1.52 -6.25 1.95
N ALA A 77 2.70 -5.65 1.70
CA ALA A 77 3.32 -4.71 2.63
C ALA A 77 2.55 -3.40 2.77
N GLY A 78 1.88 -2.91 1.72
CA GLY A 78 1.06 -1.71 1.80
C GLY A 78 -0.12 -1.88 2.74
N VAL A 79 -0.88 -2.97 2.58
CA VAL A 79 -1.93 -3.37 3.52
C VAL A 79 -1.39 -3.55 4.94
N GLY A 80 -0.25 -4.23 5.09
CA GLY A 80 0.38 -4.45 6.40
C GLY A 80 0.76 -3.15 7.11
N ALA A 81 1.36 -2.20 6.39
CA ALA A 81 1.73 -0.89 6.93
C ALA A 81 0.49 -0.09 7.39
N GLN A 82 -0.57 -0.12 6.58
CA GLN A 82 -1.84 0.53 6.91
C GLN A 82 -2.47 -0.05 8.18
N TRP A 83 -2.53 -1.38 8.29
CA TRP A 83 -3.01 -2.04 9.51
C TRP A 83 -2.12 -1.78 10.74
N GLY A 84 -0.82 -1.62 10.55
CA GLY A 84 0.09 -1.19 11.62
C GLY A 84 -0.26 0.19 12.18
N VAL A 85 -0.56 1.16 11.30
CA VAL A 85 -1.02 2.50 11.72
C VAL A 85 -2.38 2.44 12.40
N ILE A 86 -3.32 1.65 11.87
CA ILE A 86 -4.63 1.41 12.48
C ILE A 86 -4.46 0.87 13.90
N ALA A 87 -3.64 -0.17 14.08
CA ALA A 87 -3.41 -0.77 15.39
C ALA A 87 -2.80 0.23 16.38
N GLY A 88 -1.78 1.00 15.97
CA GLY A 88 -1.18 2.05 16.80
C GLY A 88 -2.19 3.15 17.17
N ALA A 89 -3.02 3.57 16.22
CA ALA A 89 -4.08 4.54 16.45
C ALA A 89 -5.13 4.01 17.44
N MET A 90 -5.56 2.75 17.32
CA MET A 90 -6.50 2.12 18.26
C MET A 90 -5.97 2.14 19.69
N VAL A 91 -4.68 1.81 19.90
CA VAL A 91 -4.07 1.87 21.23
C VAL A 91 -4.10 3.28 21.80
N SER A 92 -3.78 4.30 20.98
CA SER A 92 -3.86 5.71 21.40
C SER A 92 -5.29 6.21 21.64
N GLY A 93 -6.27 5.58 21.00
CA GLY A 93 -7.68 5.96 20.99
C GLY A 93 -8.53 5.23 22.01
N LEU A 94 -8.01 4.24 22.75
CA LEU A 94 -8.76 3.44 23.73
C LEU A 94 -9.50 4.30 24.79
N ALA A 95 -8.94 5.45 25.15
CA ALA A 95 -9.56 6.39 26.10
C ALA A 95 -10.51 7.41 25.44
N ARG A 96 -10.61 7.43 24.10
CA ARG A 96 -11.41 8.40 23.36
C ARG A 96 -12.78 7.81 23.03
N GLN A 97 -13.83 8.43 23.56
CA GLN A 97 -15.22 8.14 23.17
C GLN A 97 -15.69 9.02 21.99
N ASP A 98 -14.77 9.40 21.12
CA ASP A 98 -15.08 10.24 19.97
C ASP A 98 -15.58 9.38 18.80
N VAL A 99 -16.85 9.55 18.43
CA VAL A 99 -17.49 8.79 17.34
C VAL A 99 -16.80 9.06 16.00
N GLY A 100 -16.30 10.29 15.78
CA GLY A 100 -15.60 10.66 14.54
C GLY A 100 -14.30 9.90 14.37
N PHE A 101 -13.53 9.75 15.44
CA PHE A 101 -12.32 8.94 15.48
C PHE A 101 -12.60 7.48 15.11
N TRP A 102 -13.63 6.87 15.70
CA TRP A 102 -13.98 5.47 15.43
C TRP A 102 -14.56 5.26 14.02
N ALA A 103 -15.37 6.20 13.52
CA ALA A 103 -15.85 6.16 12.14
C ALA A 103 -14.70 6.28 11.13
N TRP A 104 -13.71 7.13 11.43
CA TRP A 104 -12.50 7.26 10.62
C TRP A 104 -11.65 5.98 10.64
N MET A 105 -11.43 5.40 11.82
CA MET A 105 -10.75 4.12 11.99
C MET A 105 -11.40 3.01 11.14
N LEU A 106 -12.73 2.95 11.15
CA LEU A 106 -13.48 2.00 10.34
C LEU A 106 -13.27 2.25 8.84
N GLY A 107 -13.32 3.52 8.40
CA GLY A 107 -13.05 3.87 7.00
C GLY A 107 -11.67 3.43 6.54
N LEU A 108 -10.62 3.66 7.34
CA LEU A 108 -9.27 3.20 7.03
C LEU A 108 -9.15 1.67 7.00
N ALA A 109 -9.78 0.98 7.96
CA ALA A 109 -9.80 -0.48 7.99
C ALA A 109 -10.50 -1.06 6.76
N MET A 110 -11.61 -0.46 6.32
CA MET A 110 -12.29 -0.86 5.10
C MET A 110 -11.39 -0.69 3.88
N VAL A 111 -10.76 0.48 3.71
CA VAL A 111 -9.85 0.73 2.57
C VAL A 111 -8.71 -0.30 2.56
N GLY A 112 -8.05 -0.54 3.70
CA GLY A 112 -6.96 -1.52 3.79
C GLY A 112 -7.41 -2.95 3.52
N THR A 113 -8.61 -3.33 3.96
CA THR A 113 -9.16 -4.68 3.74
C THR A 113 -9.61 -4.89 2.29
N LEU A 114 -10.20 -3.87 1.66
CA LEU A 114 -10.64 -3.94 0.27
C LEU A 114 -9.47 -4.13 -0.69
N GLN A 115 -8.26 -3.68 -0.34
CA GLN A 115 -7.05 -3.95 -1.12
C GLN A 115 -6.64 -5.43 -1.12
N LEU A 116 -7.12 -6.25 -0.18
CA LEU A 116 -6.87 -7.70 -0.19
C LEU A 116 -7.84 -8.45 -1.11
N VAL A 117 -8.95 -7.83 -1.52
CA VAL A 117 -9.94 -8.45 -2.39
C VAL A 117 -9.33 -8.53 -3.80
N PRO A 118 -9.16 -9.73 -4.40
CA PRO A 118 -8.37 -9.91 -5.60
C PRO A 118 -9.15 -9.55 -6.87
N VAL A 119 -9.46 -8.27 -7.03
CA VAL A 119 -10.24 -7.74 -8.15
C VAL A 119 -9.50 -6.53 -8.73
N PHE A 120 -9.40 -6.45 -10.06
CA PHE A 120 -8.65 -5.40 -10.75
C PHE A 120 -7.16 -5.36 -10.35
N ASN A 121 -6.64 -4.19 -9.99
CA ASN A 121 -5.23 -3.92 -9.68
C ASN A 121 -4.98 -3.76 -8.17
N THR A 122 -5.75 -4.44 -7.33
CA THR A 122 -5.54 -4.42 -5.88
C THR A 122 -4.33 -5.26 -5.47
N ASP A 123 -3.80 -5.00 -4.29
CA ASP A 123 -2.67 -5.74 -3.71
C ASP A 123 -2.91 -7.25 -3.65
N GLY A 124 -4.13 -7.67 -3.32
CA GLY A 124 -4.52 -9.08 -3.32
C GLY A 124 -4.43 -9.71 -4.72
N ALA A 125 -4.82 -8.99 -5.77
CA ALA A 125 -4.69 -9.47 -7.15
C ALA A 125 -3.22 -9.60 -7.56
N VAL A 126 -2.38 -8.63 -7.18
CA VAL A 126 -0.93 -8.64 -7.45
C VAL A 126 -0.23 -9.76 -6.66
N ALA A 127 -0.58 -9.97 -5.40
CA ALA A 127 -0.04 -11.06 -4.60
C ALA A 127 -0.39 -12.43 -5.23
N ILE A 128 -1.62 -12.61 -5.71
CA ILE A 128 -2.03 -13.84 -6.39
C ILE A 128 -1.31 -14.02 -7.73
N SER A 129 -1.03 -12.95 -8.49
CA SER A 129 -0.29 -13.08 -9.75
C SER A 129 1.13 -13.58 -9.50
N TRP A 130 1.82 -13.02 -8.51
CA TRP A 130 3.14 -13.49 -8.10
C TRP A 130 3.11 -14.93 -7.59
N TRP A 131 2.13 -15.30 -6.76
CA TRP A 131 1.97 -16.68 -6.30
C TRP A 131 1.69 -17.64 -7.45
N ARG A 132 1.00 -17.22 -8.50
CA ARG A 132 0.74 -18.06 -9.68
C ARG A 132 1.99 -18.26 -10.53
N ASP A 133 2.86 -17.26 -10.62
CA ASP A 133 4.13 -17.38 -11.34
C ASP A 133 5.07 -18.41 -10.68
N LYS A 134 5.01 -18.60 -9.35
CA LYS A 134 5.65 -19.74 -8.68
C LYS A 134 5.35 -21.08 -9.36
N ASN A 135 4.08 -21.31 -9.69
CA ASN A 135 3.66 -22.59 -10.25
C ASN A 135 4.15 -22.78 -11.70
N ARG A 136 4.49 -21.69 -12.39
CA ARG A 136 5.08 -21.73 -13.74
C ARG A 136 6.58 -21.99 -13.72
N GLU A 137 7.29 -21.54 -12.68
CA GLU A 137 8.70 -21.86 -12.48
C GLU A 137 8.89 -23.36 -12.21
N VAL A 138 8.00 -23.96 -11.41
CA VAL A 138 8.05 -25.40 -11.08
C VAL A 138 7.77 -26.30 -12.30
N ASP A 139 6.80 -25.95 -13.15
CA ASP A 139 6.46 -26.74 -14.35
C ASP A 139 7.60 -26.78 -15.40
N HIS A 140 8.55 -25.83 -15.34
CA HIS A 140 9.69 -25.79 -16.24
C HIS A 140 10.90 -26.59 -15.75
N ASP A 141 11.06 -26.77 -14.43
CA ASP A 141 12.15 -27.56 -13.85
C ASP A 141 11.86 -29.08 -13.90
N ASP A 142 10.59 -29.49 -13.83
CA ASP A 142 10.20 -30.92 -13.90
C ASP A 142 10.24 -31.52 -15.32
N ASN A 143 10.49 -30.69 -16.35
CA ASN A 143 10.56 -31.09 -17.76
C ASN A 143 12.00 -31.10 -18.32
N GLN A 144 13.03 -30.99 -17.47
CA GLN A 144 14.44 -31.16 -17.83
C GLN A 144 15.05 -32.38 -17.14
#